data_AF-A0A9P7GYN4-F1
#
_entry.id   AF-A0A9P7GYN4-F1
#
_cell.length_a   1.000
_cell.length_b   1.000
_cell.length_c   1.000
_cell.angle_alpha   90.00
_cell.angle_beta   90.00
_cell.angle_gamma   90.00
#
_symmetry.space_group_name_H-M   'P 1'
#
loop_
_entity.id
_entity.type
_entity.pdbx_description
1 polymer ?
#
loop_
_entity_poly.entity_id
_entity_poly.type
_entity_poly.pdbx_seq_one_letter_code
_entity_poly.pdbx_strand_id
1 'polypeptide(L)'
;MATTAAIISPALGHTQSARKPVSWSNLLVGASINLFQVTSLGQPMEVVKTHVSNPKMACESNIDRFAEQVAANRGDSLRTAIRKTWARGGVPALYQGLIPWAWIECSTKGSILFLASSEVEYYSKASFGASPTMAGFLGGVAGGAAQSYLTMGMTTCMKTVEVTRPKNFQPGVRVPGTMEIFLSILRKEGIRGVNRGVNAVALRQISGWASRIGIARFAEGHIRSFQSKSADAKLTVGEKIVASTIGGALSCWNQPFEVLRVEMQSLASGEKIASKPTMAAAAKRIMATSGVLGFFRGVVPRIGVAAWATICMVGFGDIAKEYVRGLRIGDTLVKLKYPYGGFLDGIHMWSPDMRSGPAKIIGPAVTVKMVEANDATAPKPARHFADCNRPNSIMYIQQPKGLYSACWGGLMSTRAKYIGAGGVIVDGRVRDLGEHQEMKFPVFARETSILGSGSFTRASEIDVPLQFNNDLWINPGDILIGDRNGVVVVPPSLMENVINLCQERFEIDEKTFAALRDGEEMGTTLARLRK
;
A
#
# COMPACT_ATOMS: atom_id res chain seq x y z
N MET A 1 -26.73 24.96 57.14
CA MET A 1 -25.72 26.03 57.13
C MET A 1 -24.37 25.43 57.46
N ALA A 2 -23.34 25.84 56.71
CA ALA A 2 -21.90 25.76 56.99
C ALA A 2 -21.25 24.36 57.12
N THR A 3 -20.55 23.86 56.08
CA THR A 3 -19.11 24.03 55.76
C THR A 3 -18.13 23.40 56.73
N THR A 4 -17.39 22.40 56.23
CA THR A 4 -15.96 22.24 56.53
C THR A 4 -15.24 21.72 55.29
N ALA A 5 -14.19 22.45 54.91
CA ALA A 5 -13.36 22.22 53.74
C ALA A 5 -12.39 21.05 53.95
N ALA A 6 -12.14 20.28 52.88
CA ALA A 6 -11.00 19.37 52.77
C ALA A 6 -10.27 19.65 51.44
N ILE A 7 -9.19 20.41 51.57
CA ILE A 7 -7.89 20.32 50.89
C ILE A 7 -7.93 19.72 49.47
N ILE A 8 -7.90 20.61 48.47
CA ILE A 8 -7.66 20.27 47.06
C ILE A 8 -6.16 20.07 46.86
N SER A 9 -5.73 18.81 46.71
CA SER A 9 -4.51 18.49 45.96
C SER A 9 -4.76 18.77 44.48
N PRO A 10 -3.86 19.43 43.74
CA PRO A 10 -4.01 19.57 42.29
C PRO A 10 -3.72 18.21 41.67
N ALA A 11 -4.76 17.40 41.48
CA ALA A 11 -4.69 16.24 40.62
C ALA A 11 -4.39 16.76 39.20
N LEU A 12 -3.14 16.63 38.77
CA LEU A 12 -2.73 16.73 37.38
C LEU A 12 -3.67 15.87 36.54
N GLY A 13 -4.60 16.53 35.85
CA GLY A 13 -5.52 15.90 34.92
C GLY A 13 -4.74 15.33 33.74
N HIS A 14 -4.25 14.11 33.87
CA HIS A 14 -3.82 13.33 32.71
C HIS A 14 -5.06 12.95 31.91
N THR A 15 -5.39 13.72 30.88
CA THR A 15 -6.20 13.25 29.76
C THR A 15 -5.48 12.06 29.14
N GLN A 16 -5.82 10.83 29.54
CA GLN A 16 -5.28 9.61 28.97
C GLN A 16 -5.67 9.53 27.49
N SER A 17 -4.74 9.86 26.60
CA SER A 17 -4.87 9.68 25.15
C SER A 17 -5.03 8.18 24.85
N ALA A 18 -6.24 7.70 24.53
CA ALA A 18 -6.51 6.29 24.25
C ALA A 18 -5.49 5.62 23.31
N ARG A 19 -5.03 4.41 23.66
CA ARG A 19 -4.08 3.60 22.87
C ARG A 19 -4.69 3.28 21.50
N LYS A 20 -3.98 3.58 20.41
CA LYS A 20 -4.43 3.22 19.06
C LYS A 20 -4.45 1.68 18.92
N PRO A 21 -5.59 1.05 18.58
CA PRO A 21 -5.65 -0.39 18.44
C PRO A 21 -4.88 -0.87 17.20
N VAL A 22 -4.27 -2.05 17.30
CA VAL A 22 -3.52 -2.68 16.21
C VAL A 22 -4.51 -3.36 15.25
N SER A 23 -4.60 -2.89 14.00
CA SER A 23 -5.41 -3.53 12.96
C SER A 23 -4.60 -4.64 12.27
N TRP A 24 -4.99 -5.89 12.52
CA TRP A 24 -4.37 -7.07 11.91
C TRP A 24 -4.57 -7.13 10.39
N SER A 25 -5.69 -6.62 9.88
CA SER A 25 -5.93 -6.52 8.44
C SER A 25 -5.00 -5.53 7.76
N ASN A 26 -4.80 -4.33 8.33
CA ASN A 26 -3.81 -3.38 7.82
C ASN A 26 -2.39 -3.95 7.85
N LEU A 27 -2.09 -4.75 8.87
CA LEU A 27 -0.81 -5.43 9.03
C LEU A 27 -0.63 -6.55 8.00
N LEU A 28 -1.68 -7.32 7.69
CA LEU A 28 -1.68 -8.36 6.65
C LEU A 28 -1.61 -7.77 5.24
N VAL A 29 -2.33 -6.69 4.96
CA VAL A 29 -2.25 -5.95 3.69
C VAL A 29 -0.83 -5.40 3.51
N GLY A 30 -0.27 -4.78 4.56
CA GLY A 30 1.12 -4.32 4.56
C GLY A 30 2.13 -5.44 4.33
N ALA A 31 1.93 -6.61 4.96
CA ALA A 31 2.78 -7.78 4.76
C ALA A 31 2.68 -8.32 3.32
N SER A 32 1.47 -8.39 2.76
CA SER A 32 1.21 -8.87 1.40
C SER A 32 1.85 -7.98 0.33
N ILE A 33 1.73 -6.65 0.48
CA ILE A 33 2.35 -5.68 -0.43
C ILE A 33 3.88 -5.76 -0.34
N ASN A 34 4.44 -5.89 0.87
CA ASN A 34 5.89 -6.09 1.06
C ASN A 34 6.37 -7.39 0.41
N LEU A 35 5.59 -8.48 0.53
CA LEU A 35 5.92 -9.77 -0.08
C LEU A 35 5.95 -9.68 -1.62
N PHE A 36 4.97 -9.01 -2.21
CA PHE A 36 4.92 -8.75 -3.65
C PHE A 36 6.09 -7.87 -4.12
N GLN A 37 6.39 -6.81 -3.39
CA GLN A 37 7.49 -5.89 -3.68
C GLN A 37 8.84 -6.63 -3.73
N VAL A 38 9.11 -7.52 -2.77
CA VAL A 38 10.35 -8.29 -2.71
C VAL A 38 10.39 -9.43 -3.73
N THR A 39 9.26 -10.12 -3.96
CA THR A 39 9.19 -11.24 -4.90
C THR A 39 9.24 -10.79 -6.37
N SER A 40 8.86 -9.54 -6.66
CA SER A 40 8.95 -8.95 -8.00
C SER A 40 10.38 -8.48 -8.32
N LEU A 41 10.63 -7.17 -8.28
CA LEU A 41 11.94 -6.58 -8.59
C LEU A 41 12.80 -6.30 -7.35
N GLY A 42 12.23 -6.35 -6.15
CA GLY A 42 12.95 -6.03 -4.91
C GLY A 42 14.15 -6.93 -4.66
N GLN A 43 13.98 -8.26 -4.75
CA GLN A 43 15.07 -9.21 -4.50
C GLN A 43 16.19 -9.15 -5.56
N PRO A 44 15.89 -9.15 -6.89
CA PRO A 44 16.92 -8.98 -7.92
C PRO A 44 17.80 -7.75 -7.69
N MET A 45 17.17 -6.61 -7.33
CA MET A 45 17.90 -5.37 -7.11
C MET A 45 18.73 -5.39 -5.82
N GLU A 46 18.26 -6.05 -4.75
CA GLU A 46 19.06 -6.27 -3.53
C GLU A 46 20.26 -7.19 -3.79
N VAL A 47 20.11 -8.26 -4.58
CA VAL A 47 21.24 -9.15 -4.95
C VAL A 47 22.29 -8.39 -5.76
N VAL A 48 21.87 -7.56 -6.72
CA VAL A 48 22.79 -6.73 -7.50
C VAL A 48 23.48 -5.68 -6.62
N LYS A 49 22.73 -5.03 -5.72
CA LYS A 49 23.27 -4.07 -4.74
C LYS A 49 24.34 -4.71 -3.86
N THR A 50 24.12 -5.92 -3.33
CA THR A 50 25.10 -6.58 -2.46
C THR A 50 26.38 -6.93 -3.21
N HIS A 51 26.29 -7.39 -4.46
CA HIS A 51 27.46 -7.67 -5.31
C HIS A 51 28.28 -6.40 -5.60
N VAL A 52 27.62 -5.28 -5.92
CA VAL A 52 28.29 -3.98 -6.16
C VAL A 52 28.92 -3.43 -4.88
N SER A 53 28.29 -3.67 -3.72
CA SER A 53 28.76 -3.13 -2.43
C SER A 53 29.83 -3.98 -1.76
N ASN A 54 29.93 -5.27 -2.12
CA ASN A 54 30.91 -6.20 -1.56
C ASN A 54 31.62 -7.02 -2.66
N PRO A 55 32.75 -6.51 -3.19
CA PRO A 55 33.49 -7.16 -4.28
C PRO A 55 34.22 -8.46 -3.88
N LYS A 56 34.31 -8.77 -2.56
CA LYS A 56 34.94 -10.00 -2.05
C LYS A 56 34.11 -11.26 -2.29
N MET A 57 32.83 -11.15 -2.63
CA MET A 57 31.95 -12.31 -2.85
C MET A 57 32.12 -12.99 -4.23
N ALA A 58 33.07 -12.50 -5.04
CA ALA A 58 33.31 -12.99 -6.39
C ALA A 58 34.68 -13.65 -6.59
N CYS A 59 35.04 -14.64 -5.78
CA CYS A 59 35.94 -15.73 -6.21
C CYS A 59 35.94 -16.92 -5.24
N GLU A 60 35.82 -18.13 -5.79
CA GLU A 60 35.89 -19.42 -5.08
C GLU A 60 37.34 -19.97 -5.02
N SER A 61 37.50 -20.99 -4.18
CA SER A 61 38.38 -22.18 -4.30
C SER A 61 39.90 -22.13 -4.06
N ASN A 62 40.58 -21.01 -3.84
CA ASN A 62 42.00 -21.07 -3.43
C ASN A 62 42.40 -19.95 -2.46
N ILE A 63 42.88 -20.33 -1.28
CA ILE A 63 43.23 -19.46 -0.15
C ILE A 63 44.42 -18.53 -0.47
N ASP A 64 45.30 -18.91 -1.41
CA ASP A 64 46.56 -18.19 -1.63
C ASP A 64 46.53 -17.13 -2.75
N ARG A 65 45.51 -17.15 -3.65
CA ARG A 65 45.28 -16.09 -4.66
C ARG A 65 44.27 -15.02 -4.23
N PHE A 66 43.77 -15.15 -3.00
CA PHE A 66 42.64 -14.38 -2.48
C PHE A 66 42.94 -12.89 -2.33
N ALA A 67 44.17 -12.49 -1.98
CA ALA A 67 44.52 -11.09 -1.80
C ALA A 67 44.59 -10.29 -3.13
N GLU A 68 45.02 -10.94 -4.21
CA GLU A 68 45.29 -10.30 -5.51
C GLU A 68 43.98 -10.08 -6.31
N GLN A 69 43.05 -11.04 -6.28
CA GLN A 69 41.71 -10.92 -6.90
C GLN A 69 40.75 -10.01 -6.13
N VAL A 70 40.95 -9.87 -4.81
CA VAL A 70 40.17 -8.98 -3.92
C VAL A 70 40.46 -7.50 -4.19
N ALA A 71 41.60 -7.17 -4.79
CA ALA A 71 41.88 -5.83 -5.29
C ALA A 71 41.18 -5.55 -6.64
N ALA A 72 41.03 -6.57 -7.50
CA ALA A 72 40.52 -6.42 -8.87
C ALA A 72 39.00 -6.16 -8.97
N ASN A 73 38.19 -6.67 -8.04
CA ASN A 73 36.72 -6.51 -8.09
C ASN A 73 36.20 -5.18 -7.47
N ARG A 74 37.05 -4.33 -6.88
CA ARG A 74 36.66 -3.12 -6.13
C ARG A 74 36.01 -1.98 -6.94
N GLY A 75 35.79 -2.19 -8.24
CA GLY A 75 35.24 -1.19 -9.17
C GLY A 75 34.18 -1.71 -10.14
N ASP A 76 33.54 -2.85 -9.88
CA ASP A 76 32.53 -3.40 -10.81
C ASP A 76 31.35 -2.43 -11.02
N SER A 77 31.11 -2.08 -12.29
CA SER A 77 29.95 -1.28 -12.68
C SER A 77 28.64 -2.06 -12.46
N LEU A 78 27.50 -1.37 -12.33
CA LEU A 78 26.18 -1.98 -12.20
C LEU A 78 25.91 -3.02 -13.31
N ARG A 79 26.31 -2.71 -14.54
CA ARG A 79 26.16 -3.62 -15.70
C ARG A 79 27.03 -4.87 -15.56
N THR A 80 28.26 -4.71 -15.08
CA THR A 80 29.18 -5.81 -14.84
C THR A 80 28.67 -6.74 -13.75
N ALA A 81 28.12 -6.18 -12.66
CA ALA A 81 27.53 -6.95 -11.57
C ALA A 81 26.33 -7.78 -12.04
N ILE A 82 25.39 -7.17 -12.78
CA ILE A 82 24.24 -7.88 -13.36
C ILE A 82 24.70 -9.03 -14.26
N ARG A 83 25.67 -8.77 -15.14
CA ARG A 83 26.21 -9.79 -16.07
C ARG A 83 26.89 -10.94 -15.33
N LYS A 84 27.69 -10.65 -14.29
CA LYS A 84 28.34 -11.65 -13.44
C LYS A 84 27.33 -12.49 -12.66
N THR A 85 26.28 -11.87 -12.10
CA THR A 85 25.21 -12.59 -11.39
C THR A 85 24.41 -13.47 -12.34
N TRP A 86 24.10 -12.99 -13.55
CA TRP A 86 23.42 -13.78 -14.57
C TRP A 86 24.28 -14.98 -15.03
N ALA A 87 25.58 -14.77 -15.25
CA ALA A 87 26.51 -15.82 -15.66
C ALA A 87 26.66 -16.95 -14.62
N ARG A 88 26.37 -16.69 -13.33
CA ARG A 88 26.46 -17.67 -12.23
C ARG A 88 25.29 -18.66 -12.16
N GLY A 89 24.16 -18.38 -12.81
CA GLY A 89 22.99 -19.25 -12.71
C GLY A 89 21.67 -18.67 -13.20
N GLY A 90 21.71 -17.72 -14.13
CA GLY A 90 20.53 -17.15 -14.77
C GLY A 90 19.55 -16.46 -13.81
N VAL A 91 18.25 -16.62 -14.08
CA VAL A 91 17.16 -16.01 -13.30
C VAL A 91 17.15 -16.44 -11.82
N PRO A 92 17.32 -17.73 -11.45
CA PRO A 92 17.39 -18.15 -10.05
C PRO A 92 18.51 -17.48 -9.24
N ALA A 93 19.61 -17.08 -9.89
CA ALA A 93 20.70 -16.37 -9.22
C ALA A 93 20.29 -14.97 -8.72
N LEU A 94 19.32 -14.32 -9.37
CA LEU A 94 18.78 -13.01 -8.96
C LEU A 94 17.83 -13.10 -7.76
N TYR A 95 17.31 -14.29 -7.45
CA TYR A 95 16.38 -14.52 -6.35
C TYR A 95 17.00 -15.29 -5.16
N GLN A 96 18.33 -15.36 -5.10
CA GLN A 96 19.03 -16.03 -4.00
C GLN A 96 18.69 -15.41 -2.64
N GLY A 97 18.33 -16.24 -1.66
CA GLY A 97 17.91 -15.79 -0.33
C GLY A 97 16.47 -15.27 -0.24
N LEU A 98 15.67 -15.37 -1.32
CA LEU A 98 14.26 -14.95 -1.31
C LEU A 98 13.44 -15.79 -0.32
N ILE A 99 13.44 -17.11 -0.52
CA ILE A 99 12.64 -18.05 0.27
C ILE A 99 13.59 -18.84 1.20
N PRO A 100 13.27 -18.98 2.50
CA PRO A 100 12.17 -18.31 3.22
C PRO A 100 12.56 -16.93 3.78
N TRP A 101 13.84 -16.55 3.73
CA TRP A 101 14.38 -15.52 4.61
C TRP A 101 13.96 -14.09 4.24
N ALA A 102 13.93 -13.74 2.96
CA ALA A 102 13.45 -12.42 2.56
C ALA A 102 11.93 -12.29 2.78
N TRP A 103 11.18 -13.37 2.59
CA TRP A 103 9.74 -13.41 2.91
C TRP A 103 9.47 -13.18 4.39
N ILE A 104 10.18 -13.89 5.27
CA ILE A 104 10.07 -13.70 6.73
C ILE A 104 10.45 -12.28 7.11
N GLU A 105 11.55 -11.74 6.60
CA GLU A 105 11.96 -10.37 6.92
C GLU A 105 10.90 -9.34 6.50
N CYS A 106 10.35 -9.47 5.30
CA CYS A 106 9.46 -8.45 4.74
C CYS A 106 8.05 -8.50 5.30
N SER A 107 7.56 -9.69 5.68
CA SER A 107 6.25 -9.84 6.33
C SER A 107 6.25 -9.40 7.79
N THR A 108 7.38 -9.52 8.50
CA THR A 108 7.47 -9.23 9.94
C THR A 108 7.96 -7.81 10.24
N LYS A 109 8.82 -7.25 9.39
CA LYS A 109 9.44 -5.93 9.61
C LYS A 109 8.40 -4.81 9.78
N GLY A 110 7.34 -4.80 8.98
CA GLY A 110 6.28 -3.78 9.09
C GLY A 110 5.53 -3.86 10.42
N SER A 111 5.18 -5.08 10.83
CA SER A 111 4.47 -5.39 12.07
C SER A 111 5.23 -4.97 13.32
N ILE A 112 6.51 -5.31 13.39
CA ILE A 112 7.37 -5.01 14.54
C ILE A 112 7.58 -3.51 14.70
N LEU A 113 7.78 -2.79 13.60
CA LEU A 113 7.85 -1.34 13.62
C LEU A 113 6.58 -0.75 14.16
N PHE A 114 5.43 -1.13 13.60
CA PHE A 114 4.16 -0.53 13.96
C PHE A 114 3.86 -0.74 15.45
N LEU A 115 4.09 -1.93 15.97
CA LEU A 115 3.92 -2.26 17.39
C LEU A 115 4.87 -1.47 18.28
N ALA A 116 6.17 -1.43 17.95
CA ALA A 116 7.15 -0.72 18.76
C ALA A 116 6.98 0.80 18.69
N SER A 117 6.65 1.35 17.51
CA SER A 117 6.45 2.79 17.32
C SER A 117 5.18 3.27 18.02
N SER A 118 4.09 2.50 17.98
CA SER A 118 2.83 2.89 18.61
C SER A 118 2.93 2.96 20.13
N GLU A 119 3.64 2.03 20.76
CA GLU A 119 3.92 2.08 22.20
C GLU A 119 4.74 3.30 22.58
N VAL A 120 5.84 3.56 21.88
CA VAL A 120 6.71 4.70 22.20
C VAL A 120 6.02 6.02 21.92
N GLU A 121 5.22 6.13 20.85
CA GLU A 121 4.39 7.30 20.59
C GLU A 121 3.38 7.56 21.70
N TYR A 122 2.74 6.50 22.21
CA TYR A 122 1.77 6.59 23.30
C TYR A 122 2.42 7.12 24.57
N TYR A 123 3.50 6.49 25.04
CA TYR A 123 4.20 6.92 26.26
C TYR A 123 4.84 8.30 26.11
N SER A 124 5.38 8.63 24.93
CA SER A 124 5.96 9.97 24.67
C SER A 124 4.90 11.08 24.80
N LYS A 125 3.67 10.83 24.36
CA LYS A 125 2.56 11.79 24.49
C LYS A 125 1.97 11.80 25.90
N ALA A 126 1.72 10.61 26.46
CA ALA A 126 1.01 10.45 27.72
C ALA A 126 1.86 10.81 28.95
N SER A 127 3.14 10.45 28.95
CA SER A 127 4.03 10.63 30.10
C SER A 127 4.93 11.86 29.99
N PHE A 128 5.31 12.28 28.77
CA PHE A 128 6.26 13.38 28.56
C PHE A 128 5.67 14.62 27.88
N GLY A 129 4.38 14.61 27.53
CA GLY A 129 3.72 15.73 26.85
C GLY A 129 4.37 16.09 25.50
N ALA A 130 5.04 15.14 24.85
CA ALA A 130 5.79 15.42 23.63
C ALA A 130 4.87 15.82 22.49
N SER A 131 5.31 16.79 21.66
CA SER A 131 4.56 17.19 20.48
C SER A 131 4.33 16.00 19.54
N PRO A 132 3.25 15.99 18.72
CA PRO A 132 2.98 14.88 17.79
C PRO A 132 4.15 14.57 16.85
N THR A 133 4.92 15.59 16.48
CA THR A 133 6.14 15.44 15.67
C THR A 133 7.25 14.73 16.43
N MET A 134 7.50 15.14 17.68
CA MET A 134 8.53 14.53 18.52
C MET A 134 8.17 13.09 18.89
N ALA A 135 6.91 12.83 19.22
CA ALA A 135 6.43 11.48 19.49
C ALA A 135 6.61 10.56 18.28
N GLY A 136 6.24 11.01 17.08
CA GLY A 136 6.44 10.25 15.84
C GLY A 136 7.92 10.01 15.53
N PHE A 137 8.79 10.97 15.83
CA PHE A 137 10.25 10.81 15.71
C PHE A 137 10.77 9.72 16.63
N LEU A 138 10.44 9.79 17.92
CA LEU A 138 10.86 8.80 18.93
C LEU A 138 10.28 7.42 18.61
N GLY A 139 9.03 7.35 18.18
CA GLY A 139 8.39 6.12 17.69
C GLY A 139 9.13 5.51 16.51
N GLY A 140 9.53 6.32 15.53
CA GLY A 140 10.33 5.88 14.39
C GLY A 140 11.72 5.37 14.78
N VAL A 141 12.40 6.06 15.70
CA VAL A 141 13.71 5.64 16.23
C VAL A 141 13.60 4.30 16.95
N ALA A 142 12.67 4.17 17.89
CA ALA A 142 12.47 2.96 18.67
C ALA A 142 12.00 1.79 17.80
N GLY A 143 11.06 2.03 16.90
CA GLY A 143 10.59 1.02 15.96
C GLY A 143 11.70 0.56 14.99
N GLY A 144 12.54 1.48 14.51
CA GLY A 144 13.71 1.15 13.68
C GLY A 144 14.75 0.29 14.42
N ALA A 145 14.99 0.59 15.71
CA ALA A 145 15.83 -0.25 16.56
C ALA A 145 15.21 -1.64 16.74
N ALA A 146 13.94 -1.73 17.12
CA ALA A 146 13.22 -2.99 17.32
C ALA A 146 13.26 -3.89 16.08
N GLN A 147 12.97 -3.34 14.88
CA GLN A 147 13.10 -4.06 13.61
C GLN A 147 14.50 -4.68 13.42
N SER A 148 15.54 -3.91 13.79
CA SER A 148 16.92 -4.30 13.57
C SER A 148 17.33 -5.50 14.42
N TYR A 149 16.98 -5.46 15.70
CA TYR A 149 17.36 -6.50 16.67
C TYR A 149 16.44 -7.72 16.65
N LEU A 150 15.14 -7.55 16.38
CA LEU A 150 14.16 -8.64 16.46
C LEU A 150 14.01 -9.43 15.16
N THR A 151 14.35 -8.84 14.01
CA THR A 151 14.20 -9.51 12.72
C THR A 151 15.48 -9.44 11.90
N MET A 152 15.93 -8.21 11.61
CA MET A 152 16.90 -8.03 10.54
C MET A 152 18.27 -8.62 10.85
N GLY A 153 18.70 -8.70 12.11
CA GLY A 153 19.94 -9.36 12.50
C GLY A 153 19.99 -10.82 12.03
N MET A 154 19.00 -11.62 12.45
CA MET A 154 18.90 -13.02 12.08
C MET A 154 18.66 -13.22 10.58
N THR A 155 17.68 -12.53 9.98
CA THR A 155 17.34 -12.73 8.57
C THR A 155 18.46 -12.28 7.63
N THR A 156 19.22 -11.24 8.01
CA THR A 156 20.42 -10.84 7.27
C THR A 156 21.51 -11.90 7.37
N CYS A 157 21.76 -12.46 8.55
CA CYS A 157 22.72 -13.54 8.72
C CYS A 157 22.34 -14.73 7.82
N MET A 158 21.08 -15.16 7.85
CA MET A 158 20.59 -16.28 7.02
C MET A 158 20.69 -16.00 5.53
N LYS A 159 20.29 -14.80 5.06
CA LYS A 159 20.45 -14.40 3.66
C LYS A 159 21.92 -14.38 3.23
N THR A 160 22.80 -13.90 4.10
CA THR A 160 24.25 -13.87 3.82
C THR A 160 24.79 -15.29 3.70
N VAL A 161 24.44 -16.20 4.61
CA VAL A 161 24.81 -17.62 4.53
C VAL A 161 24.31 -18.25 3.23
N GLU A 162 23.07 -17.99 2.83
CA GLU A 162 22.49 -18.54 1.60
C GLU A 162 23.21 -18.05 0.34
N VAL A 163 23.54 -16.75 0.28
CA VAL A 163 24.20 -16.13 -0.87
C VAL A 163 25.68 -16.51 -0.96
N THR A 164 26.34 -16.71 0.19
CA THR A 164 27.78 -17.00 0.27
C THR A 164 28.13 -18.49 0.22
N ARG A 165 27.14 -19.38 0.36
CA ARG A 165 27.35 -20.82 0.34
C ARG A 165 28.03 -21.25 -0.97
N PRO A 166 29.15 -21.99 -0.93
CA PRO A 166 29.78 -22.54 -2.13
C PRO A 166 28.82 -23.53 -2.80
N LYS A 167 28.63 -23.38 -4.12
CA LYS A 167 27.71 -24.21 -4.91
C LYS A 167 28.42 -25.27 -5.74
N ASN A 168 29.75 -25.25 -5.78
CA ASN A 168 30.52 -26.22 -6.54
C ASN A 168 30.45 -27.61 -5.91
N PHE A 169 29.88 -28.54 -6.68
CA PHE A 169 30.00 -29.98 -6.50
C PHE A 169 31.46 -30.39 -6.75
N GLN A 170 32.26 -30.48 -5.69
CA GLN A 170 33.42 -31.38 -5.74
C GLN A 170 32.91 -32.80 -5.47
N PRO A 171 33.20 -33.80 -6.32
CA PRO A 171 32.81 -35.18 -6.08
C PRO A 171 33.31 -35.63 -4.70
N GLY A 172 32.40 -35.99 -3.79
CA GLY A 172 32.73 -36.52 -2.45
C GLY A 172 32.67 -35.53 -1.27
N VAL A 173 32.44 -34.22 -1.49
CA VAL A 173 32.31 -33.24 -0.39
C VAL A 173 30.85 -32.85 -0.16
N ARG A 174 30.29 -33.19 1.00
CA ARG A 174 28.92 -32.79 1.39
C ARG A 174 28.87 -31.27 1.61
N VAL A 175 28.14 -30.56 0.76
CA VAL A 175 27.89 -29.12 0.95
C VAL A 175 26.89 -28.94 2.11
N PRO A 176 27.26 -28.26 3.21
CA PRO A 176 26.38 -28.10 4.36
C PRO A 176 25.17 -27.22 4.03
N GLY A 177 24.03 -27.53 4.66
CA GLY A 177 22.79 -26.77 4.49
C GLY A 177 22.84 -25.39 5.18
N THR A 178 21.95 -24.48 4.78
CA THR A 178 21.87 -23.12 5.37
C THR A 178 21.62 -23.14 6.87
N MET A 179 20.72 -24.02 7.32
CA MET A 179 20.45 -24.22 8.74
C MET A 179 21.63 -24.86 9.48
N GLU A 180 22.41 -25.71 8.81
CA GLU A 180 23.59 -26.35 9.39
C GLU A 180 24.72 -25.35 9.63
N ILE A 181 24.98 -24.48 8.64
CA ILE A 181 25.94 -23.38 8.77
C ILE A 181 25.47 -22.40 9.86
N PHE A 182 24.18 -22.04 9.88
CA PHE A 182 23.63 -21.17 10.91
C PHE A 182 23.77 -21.74 12.32
N LEU A 183 23.38 -23.01 12.53
CA LEU A 183 23.53 -23.68 13.81
C LEU A 183 25.00 -23.78 14.23
N SER A 184 25.92 -23.91 13.26
CA SER A 184 27.36 -23.87 13.55
C SER A 184 27.83 -22.50 14.06
N ILE A 185 27.30 -21.40 13.50
CA ILE A 185 27.58 -20.03 13.95
C ILE A 185 26.99 -19.81 15.34
N LEU A 186 25.74 -20.23 15.55
CA LEU A 186 25.06 -20.10 16.84
C LEU A 186 25.76 -20.91 17.94
N ARG A 187 26.24 -22.12 17.64
CA ARG A 187 27.00 -22.93 18.61
C ARG A 187 28.39 -22.36 18.92
N LYS A 188 29.09 -21.81 17.93
CA LYS A 188 30.46 -21.28 18.11
C LYS A 188 30.51 -19.88 18.71
N GLU A 189 29.62 -19.00 18.29
CA GLU A 189 29.68 -17.57 18.60
C GLU A 189 28.44 -17.05 19.36
N GLY A 190 27.43 -17.91 19.56
CA GLY A 190 26.20 -17.55 20.24
C GLY A 190 25.35 -16.52 19.48
N ILE A 191 24.41 -15.91 20.19
CA ILE A 191 23.50 -14.87 19.68
C ILE A 191 24.29 -13.65 19.16
N ARG A 192 25.46 -13.37 19.75
CA ARG A 192 26.34 -12.27 19.34
C ARG A 192 26.94 -12.50 17.95
N GLY A 193 27.23 -13.75 17.57
CA GLY A 193 27.68 -14.11 16.22
C GLY A 193 26.59 -13.92 15.17
N VAL A 194 25.37 -14.38 15.46
CA VAL A 194 24.19 -14.20 14.57
C VAL A 194 23.88 -12.72 14.34
N ASN A 195 24.01 -11.90 15.39
CA ASN A 195 23.76 -10.47 15.34
C ASN A 195 25.01 -9.63 15.00
N ARG A 196 26.03 -10.24 14.38
CA ARG A 196 27.23 -9.51 13.99
C ARG A 196 26.89 -8.41 12.96
N GLY A 197 27.19 -7.16 13.31
CA GLY A 197 26.84 -5.99 12.50
C GLY A 197 25.43 -5.43 12.73
N VAL A 198 24.64 -6.01 13.65
CA VAL A 198 23.27 -5.51 13.96
C VAL A 198 23.28 -4.05 14.43
N ASN A 199 24.33 -3.59 15.11
CA ASN A 199 24.43 -2.20 15.56
C ASN A 199 24.51 -1.22 14.38
N ALA A 200 25.19 -1.61 13.29
CA ALA A 200 25.23 -0.82 12.07
C ALA A 200 23.88 -0.88 11.32
N VAL A 201 23.18 -2.02 11.38
CA VAL A 201 21.79 -2.15 10.88
C VAL A 201 20.85 -1.23 11.65
N ALA A 202 20.97 -1.21 12.98
CA ALA A 202 20.19 -0.35 13.87
C ALA A 202 20.43 1.12 13.59
N LEU A 203 21.70 1.55 13.48
CA LEU A 203 22.05 2.92 13.15
C LEU A 203 21.43 3.37 11.82
N ARG A 204 21.40 2.48 10.82
CA ARG A 204 20.72 2.76 9.57
C ARG A 204 19.21 2.88 9.73
N GLN A 205 18.56 1.94 10.41
CA GLN A 205 17.10 2.01 10.55
C GLN A 205 16.69 3.25 11.33
N ILE A 206 17.39 3.53 12.43
CA ILE A 206 17.19 4.73 13.24
C ILE A 206 17.37 5.98 12.39
N SER A 207 18.49 6.14 11.67
CA SER A 207 18.72 7.31 10.81
C SER A 207 17.70 7.40 9.66
N GLY A 208 17.28 6.27 9.11
CA GLY A 208 16.28 6.19 8.05
C GLY A 208 14.90 6.66 8.53
N TRP A 209 14.45 6.23 9.70
CA TRP A 209 13.18 6.65 10.29
C TRP A 209 13.23 8.09 10.82
N ALA A 210 14.34 8.49 11.44
CA ALA A 210 14.58 9.85 11.91
C ALA A 210 14.52 10.88 10.77
N SER A 211 15.17 10.59 9.65
CA SER A 211 15.22 11.50 8.50
C SER A 211 13.93 11.55 7.69
N ARG A 212 13.10 10.50 7.72
CA ARG A 212 11.82 10.47 6.99
C ARG A 212 10.89 11.61 7.36
N ILE A 213 10.88 12.07 8.61
CA ILE A 213 10.06 13.20 9.05
C ILE A 213 10.52 14.50 8.38
N GLY A 214 11.83 14.73 8.31
CA GLY A 214 12.41 15.90 7.66
C GLY A 214 12.28 15.86 6.14
N ILE A 215 12.55 14.70 5.53
CA ILE A 215 12.46 14.49 4.07
C ILE A 215 11.02 14.59 3.59
N ALA A 216 10.05 14.04 4.34
CA ALA A 216 8.63 14.17 3.99
C ALA A 216 8.21 15.64 3.94
N ARG A 217 8.55 16.44 4.96
CA ARG A 217 8.25 17.88 4.99
C ARG A 217 8.94 18.66 3.88
N PHE A 218 10.21 18.35 3.61
CA PHE A 218 10.98 18.98 2.54
C PHE A 218 10.39 18.65 1.16
N ALA A 219 10.08 17.37 0.91
CA ALA A 219 9.48 16.91 -0.33
C ALA A 219 8.08 17.51 -0.52
N GLU A 220 7.24 17.48 0.50
CA GLU A 220 5.90 18.10 0.46
C GLU A 220 5.97 19.60 0.17
N GLY A 221 6.90 20.34 0.80
CA GLY A 221 7.08 21.77 0.59
C GLY A 221 7.54 22.13 -0.84
N HIS A 222 8.52 21.40 -1.38
CA HIS A 222 9.02 21.65 -2.74
C HIS A 222 8.00 21.26 -3.81
N ILE A 223 7.27 20.17 -3.62
CA ILE A 223 6.25 19.72 -4.58
C ILE A 223 5.08 20.72 -4.65
N ARG A 224 4.67 21.28 -3.50
CA ARG A 224 3.66 22.34 -3.44
C ARG A 224 4.13 23.62 -4.12
N SER A 225 5.40 23.99 -3.95
CA SER A 225 6.01 25.17 -4.58
C SER A 225 6.16 25.03 -6.10
N PHE A 226 6.46 23.84 -6.62
CA PHE A 226 6.69 23.62 -8.05
C PHE A 226 5.40 23.55 -8.88
N GLN A 227 4.24 23.32 -8.26
CA GLN A 227 2.97 23.11 -8.96
C GLN A 227 1.95 24.24 -8.79
N SER A 228 2.27 25.34 -8.09
CA SER A 228 1.35 26.47 -7.85
C SER A 228 -0.06 26.05 -7.36
N LYS A 229 -0.16 24.96 -6.59
CA LYS A 229 -1.41 24.46 -6.00
C LYS A 229 -1.53 24.94 -4.54
N SER A 230 -2.76 25.19 -4.05
CA SER A 230 -3.00 25.58 -2.66
C SER A 230 -2.60 24.46 -1.69
N ALA A 231 -2.36 24.81 -0.41
CA ALA A 231 -1.79 23.93 0.61
C ALA A 231 -2.56 22.61 0.85
N ASP A 232 -3.83 22.52 0.42
CA ASP A 232 -4.75 21.42 0.67
C ASP A 232 -5.17 20.62 -0.59
N ALA A 233 -4.58 20.89 -1.77
CA ALA A 233 -4.93 20.17 -2.98
C ALA A 233 -4.42 18.71 -2.97
N LYS A 234 -5.31 17.73 -3.16
CA LYS A 234 -4.98 16.29 -3.20
C LYS A 234 -4.19 15.96 -4.49
N LEU A 235 -3.07 15.24 -4.32
CA LEU A 235 -2.22 14.76 -5.42
C LEU A 235 -2.89 13.57 -6.13
N THR A 236 -2.79 13.52 -7.45
CA THR A 236 -3.17 12.33 -8.25
C THR A 236 -2.26 11.14 -7.94
N VAL A 237 -2.69 9.91 -8.28
CA VAL A 237 -1.90 8.69 -8.05
C VAL A 237 -0.51 8.78 -8.71
N GLY A 238 -0.44 9.30 -9.95
CA GLY A 238 0.83 9.51 -10.66
C GLY A 238 1.74 10.52 -9.96
N GLU A 239 1.19 11.66 -9.53
CA GLU A 239 1.95 12.67 -8.80
C GLU A 239 2.43 12.17 -7.44
N LYS A 240 1.60 11.39 -6.73
CA LYS A 240 1.95 10.76 -5.45
C LYS A 240 3.07 9.74 -5.62
N ILE A 241 3.07 8.98 -6.73
CA ILE A 241 4.16 8.06 -7.07
C ILE A 241 5.45 8.84 -7.32
N VAL A 242 5.43 9.90 -8.13
CA VAL A 242 6.63 10.72 -8.41
C VAL A 242 7.16 11.37 -7.13
N ALA A 243 6.28 12.00 -6.36
CA ALA A 243 6.58 12.62 -5.07
C ALA A 243 7.28 11.64 -4.11
N SER A 244 6.66 10.47 -3.96
CA SER A 244 7.16 9.45 -3.05
C SER A 244 8.44 8.82 -3.59
N THR A 245 8.63 8.75 -4.92
CA THR A 245 9.87 8.24 -5.54
C THR A 245 11.03 9.17 -5.25
N ILE A 246 10.82 10.49 -5.35
CA ILE A 246 11.81 11.51 -4.97
C ILE A 246 12.12 11.40 -3.46
N GLY A 247 11.09 11.29 -2.61
CA GLY A 247 11.28 11.07 -1.17
C GLY A 247 12.05 9.78 -0.86
N GLY A 248 11.78 8.71 -1.59
CA GLY A 248 12.51 7.44 -1.52
C GLY A 248 13.98 7.59 -1.91
N ALA A 249 14.27 8.31 -2.99
CA ALA A 249 15.63 8.61 -3.44
C ALA A 249 16.39 9.45 -2.40
N LEU A 250 15.78 10.53 -1.89
CA LEU A 250 16.37 11.37 -0.83
C LEU A 250 16.63 10.59 0.45
N SER A 251 15.81 9.59 0.78
CA SER A 251 16.02 8.72 1.94
C SER A 251 17.30 7.86 1.86
N CYS A 252 17.96 7.81 0.70
CA CYS A 252 19.23 7.11 0.51
C CYS A 252 20.46 7.90 1.00
N TRP A 253 20.29 9.11 1.57
CA TRP A 253 21.39 9.92 2.12
C TRP A 253 22.24 9.17 3.17
N ASN A 254 21.62 8.23 3.91
CA ASN A 254 22.29 7.43 4.94
C ASN A 254 23.07 6.22 4.36
N GLN A 255 23.43 6.25 3.08
CA GLN A 255 24.29 5.26 2.42
C GLN A 255 25.63 4.98 3.11
N PRO A 256 26.33 5.98 3.69
CA PRO A 256 27.59 5.71 4.40
C PRO A 256 27.46 4.66 5.51
N PHE A 257 26.32 4.61 6.22
CA PHE A 257 26.09 3.61 7.27
C PHE A 257 25.85 2.21 6.70
N GLU A 258 25.26 2.09 5.52
CA GLU A 258 25.12 0.80 4.82
C GLU A 258 26.48 0.25 4.37
N VAL A 259 27.34 1.10 3.80
CA VAL A 259 28.68 0.66 3.38
C VAL A 259 29.50 0.23 4.59
N LEU A 260 29.44 0.98 5.70
CA LEU A 260 30.11 0.61 6.96
C LEU A 260 29.62 -0.74 7.48
N ARG A 261 28.31 -0.98 7.47
CA ARG A 261 27.72 -2.27 7.86
C ARG A 261 28.29 -3.41 7.00
N VAL A 262 28.27 -3.26 5.67
CA VAL A 262 28.73 -4.29 4.74
C VAL A 262 30.22 -4.58 4.95
N GLU A 263 31.05 -3.56 5.14
CA GLU A 263 32.49 -3.74 5.41
C GLU A 263 32.73 -4.47 6.74
N MET A 264 31.98 -4.13 7.80
CA MET A 264 32.06 -4.85 9.08
C MET A 264 31.62 -6.32 8.97
N GLN A 265 30.60 -6.61 8.17
CA GLN A 265 30.13 -7.97 7.91
C GLN A 265 31.11 -8.75 7.03
N SER A 266 31.89 -8.08 6.17
CA SER A 266 32.95 -8.73 5.39
C SER A 266 34.20 -9.03 6.21
N LEU A 267 34.61 -8.12 7.09
CA LEU A 267 35.75 -8.29 8.02
C LEU A 267 35.58 -9.47 8.98
N ALA A 268 34.33 -9.84 9.24
CA ALA A 268 33.96 -10.98 10.06
C ALA A 268 34.30 -12.36 9.44
N SER A 269 34.43 -12.42 8.11
CA SER A 269 34.53 -13.67 7.35
C SER A 269 35.95 -13.96 6.84
N GLY A 270 36.87 -13.01 6.96
CA GLY A 270 38.24 -13.15 6.49
C GLY A 270 39.22 -12.53 7.47
N GLU A 271 40.16 -13.36 7.93
CA GLU A 271 41.32 -13.07 8.79
C GLU A 271 41.13 -13.24 10.31
N LYS A 272 42.07 -13.99 10.90
CA LYS A 272 42.38 -14.04 12.33
C LYS A 272 42.92 -12.66 12.77
N ILE A 273 42.06 -11.65 12.89
CA ILE A 273 42.47 -10.34 13.41
C ILE A 273 42.10 -10.23 14.89
N ALA A 274 43.13 -10.02 15.71
CA ALA A 274 43.10 -9.95 17.17
C ALA A 274 42.38 -8.71 17.76
N SER A 275 41.65 -7.92 16.95
CA SER A 275 40.90 -6.75 17.43
C SER A 275 39.50 -6.72 16.87
N LYS A 276 38.50 -6.69 17.75
CA LYS A 276 37.06 -6.57 17.44
C LYS A 276 36.84 -5.50 16.36
N PRO A 277 36.17 -5.80 15.22
CA PRO A 277 35.94 -4.81 14.18
C PRO A 277 35.02 -3.71 14.73
N THR A 278 35.58 -2.53 14.99
CA THR A 278 34.84 -1.33 15.39
C THR A 278 34.43 -0.53 14.16
N MET A 279 33.33 0.22 14.24
CA MET A 279 32.86 1.08 13.14
C MET A 279 33.92 2.09 12.69
N ALA A 280 34.70 2.63 13.64
CA ALA A 280 35.77 3.57 13.37
C ALA A 280 36.90 2.93 12.55
N ALA A 281 37.28 1.68 12.85
CA ALA A 281 38.29 0.96 12.09
C ALA A 281 37.83 0.68 10.65
N ALA A 282 36.55 0.28 10.48
CA ALA A 282 35.96 0.09 9.15
C ALA A 282 35.93 1.41 8.34
N ALA A 283 35.53 2.52 8.97
CA ALA A 283 35.52 3.85 8.34
C ALA A 283 36.92 4.29 7.88
N LYS A 284 37.94 4.12 8.75
CA LYS A 284 39.33 4.46 8.43
C LYS A 284 39.85 3.63 7.24
N ARG A 285 39.48 2.35 7.16
CA ARG A 285 39.85 1.48 6.04
C ARG A 285 39.22 1.90 4.72
N ILE A 286 37.93 2.27 4.74
CA ILE A 286 37.22 2.74 3.53
C ILE A 286 37.86 4.04 3.03
N MET A 287 38.11 4.99 3.93
CA MET A 287 38.82 6.23 3.60
C MET A 287 40.20 5.96 2.99
N ALA A 288 40.97 5.03 3.56
CA ALA A 288 42.30 4.69 3.07
C ALA A 288 42.32 3.96 1.71
N THR A 289 41.29 3.16 1.39
CA THR A 289 41.27 2.38 0.13
C THR A 289 40.51 3.03 -1.00
N SER A 290 39.48 3.82 -0.69
CA SER A 290 38.48 4.26 -1.68
C SER A 290 38.11 5.74 -1.56
N GLY A 291 38.68 6.44 -0.58
CA GLY A 291 38.33 7.82 -0.26
C GLY A 291 36.86 8.00 0.13
N VAL A 292 36.39 9.25 0.06
CA VAL A 292 35.03 9.64 0.44
C VAL A 292 33.97 9.00 -0.47
N LEU A 293 34.26 8.85 -1.76
CA LEU A 293 33.34 8.22 -2.73
C LEU A 293 33.09 6.73 -2.43
N GLY A 294 33.98 6.08 -1.68
CA GLY A 294 33.78 4.71 -1.20
C GLY A 294 32.52 4.54 -0.37
N PHE A 295 32.12 5.55 0.41
CA PHE A 295 30.93 5.52 1.27
C PHE A 295 29.61 5.57 0.50
N PHE A 296 29.64 5.91 -0.80
CA PHE A 296 28.45 6.03 -1.64
C PHE A 296 28.36 4.95 -2.72
N ARG A 297 29.24 3.95 -2.69
CA ARG A 297 29.15 2.79 -3.58
C ARG A 297 27.83 2.05 -3.37
N GLY A 298 27.18 1.66 -4.47
CA GLY A 298 25.88 0.98 -4.44
C GLY A 298 24.66 1.90 -4.22
N VAL A 299 24.83 3.23 -4.21
CA VAL A 299 23.71 4.17 -4.04
C VAL A 299 22.69 4.09 -5.19
N VAL A 300 23.15 3.90 -6.43
CA VAL A 300 22.28 3.82 -7.62
C VAL A 300 21.31 2.63 -7.56
N PRO A 301 21.75 1.37 -7.39
CA PRO A 301 20.82 0.26 -7.26
C PRO A 301 19.91 0.40 -6.03
N ARG A 302 20.39 1.05 -4.96
CA ARG A 302 19.58 1.35 -3.77
C ARG A 302 18.44 2.33 -4.05
N ILE A 303 18.69 3.41 -4.80
CA ILE A 303 17.65 4.34 -5.25
C ILE A 303 16.60 3.58 -6.05
N GLY A 304 17.02 2.65 -6.90
CA GLY A 304 16.11 1.80 -7.65
C GLY A 304 15.22 0.91 -6.77
N VAL A 305 15.78 0.26 -5.74
CA VAL A 305 15.00 -0.52 -4.75
C VAL A 305 13.99 0.39 -4.03
N ALA A 306 14.42 1.58 -3.62
CA ALA A 306 13.57 2.55 -2.94
C ALA A 306 12.42 3.03 -3.84
N ALA A 307 12.70 3.33 -5.10
CA ALA A 307 11.71 3.73 -6.09
C ALA A 307 10.68 2.62 -6.32
N TRP A 308 11.12 1.38 -6.55
CA TRP A 308 10.22 0.25 -6.75
C TRP A 308 9.36 -0.03 -5.51
N ALA A 309 9.96 0.01 -4.32
CA ALA A 309 9.22 -0.20 -3.08
C ALA A 309 8.12 0.85 -2.88
N THR A 310 8.42 2.10 -3.20
CA THR A 310 7.45 3.18 -3.17
C THR A 310 6.32 2.98 -4.17
N ILE A 311 6.64 2.62 -5.42
CA ILE A 311 5.63 2.34 -6.46
C ILE A 311 4.69 1.25 -5.97
N CYS A 312 5.21 0.18 -5.37
CA CYS A 312 4.38 -0.90 -4.87
C CYS A 312 3.51 -0.47 -3.67
N MET A 313 4.09 0.24 -2.71
CA MET A 313 3.40 0.63 -1.48
C MET A 313 2.33 1.69 -1.69
N VAL A 314 2.62 2.68 -2.53
CA VAL A 314 1.72 3.81 -2.78
C VAL A 314 0.73 3.43 -3.88
N GLY A 315 1.19 2.79 -4.97
CA GLY A 315 0.34 2.40 -6.08
C GLY A 315 -0.65 1.29 -5.71
N PHE A 316 -0.18 0.16 -5.15
CA PHE A 316 -1.08 -0.95 -4.80
C PHE A 316 -1.75 -0.80 -3.44
N GLY A 317 -1.18 -0.02 -2.51
CA GLY A 317 -1.78 0.21 -1.20
C GLY A 317 -3.09 0.98 -1.26
N ASP A 318 -3.19 1.97 -2.16
CA ASP A 318 -4.43 2.72 -2.39
C ASP A 318 -5.47 1.85 -3.10
N ILE A 319 -5.04 1.06 -4.10
CA ILE A 319 -5.89 0.07 -4.80
C ILE A 319 -6.45 -0.98 -3.81
N ALA A 320 -5.61 -1.56 -2.95
CA ALA A 320 -6.03 -2.56 -1.96
C ALA A 320 -7.03 -2.00 -0.94
N LYS A 321 -6.84 -0.75 -0.52
CA LYS A 321 -7.79 -0.05 0.36
C LYS A 321 -9.12 0.22 -0.35
N GLU A 322 -9.08 0.56 -1.63
CA GLU A 322 -10.26 0.79 -2.46
C GLU A 322 -11.06 -0.51 -2.66
N TYR A 323 -10.40 -1.66 -2.84
CA TYR A 323 -11.04 -2.96 -2.93
C TYR A 323 -11.82 -3.35 -1.66
N VAL A 324 -11.33 -2.95 -0.47
CA VAL A 324 -11.94 -3.25 0.84
C VAL A 324 -13.08 -2.26 1.19
N ARG A 325 -13.04 -1.02 0.68
CA ARG A 325 -13.95 0.07 1.08
C ARG A 325 -15.35 0.02 0.49
N GLY A 326 -15.60 -0.74 -0.58
CA GLY A 326 -16.91 -0.77 -1.25
C GLY A 326 -18.06 -1.31 -0.41
N LEU A 327 -17.79 -2.07 0.66
CA LEU A 327 -18.83 -2.86 1.36
C LEU A 327 -19.66 -2.11 2.42
N ARG A 328 -19.41 -0.84 2.74
CA ARG A 328 -19.96 -0.20 3.97
C ARG A 328 -20.39 1.26 3.85
N ILE A 329 -20.55 1.74 2.62
CA ILE A 329 -20.81 3.16 2.35
C ILE A 329 -22.23 3.55 2.75
N GLY A 330 -23.23 2.71 2.48
CA GLY A 330 -24.64 3.01 2.80
C GLY A 330 -24.87 3.21 4.30
N ASP A 331 -24.42 2.25 5.12
CA ASP A 331 -24.47 2.32 6.58
C ASP A 331 -23.80 3.57 7.18
N THR A 332 -22.77 4.07 6.49
CA THR A 332 -22.03 5.26 6.88
C THR A 332 -22.80 6.53 6.52
N LEU A 333 -23.40 6.57 5.35
CA LEU A 333 -24.28 7.66 4.92
C LEU A 333 -25.52 7.77 5.79
N VAL A 334 -26.07 6.65 6.30
CA VAL A 334 -27.15 6.66 7.29
C VAL A 334 -26.70 7.37 8.57
N LYS A 335 -25.49 7.09 9.08
CA LYS A 335 -24.94 7.81 10.25
C LYS A 335 -24.77 9.31 9.99
N LEU A 336 -24.42 9.69 8.76
CA LEU A 336 -24.32 11.07 8.32
C LEU A 336 -25.69 11.73 8.06
N LYS A 337 -26.80 11.02 8.32
CA LYS A 337 -28.18 11.46 8.08
C LYS A 337 -28.44 11.82 6.62
N TYR A 338 -27.69 11.22 5.70
CA TYR A 338 -27.95 11.38 4.27
C TYR A 338 -29.18 10.54 3.86
N PRO A 339 -30.09 11.07 3.03
CA PRO A 339 -31.34 10.39 2.68
C PRO A 339 -31.12 8.94 2.22
N TYR A 340 -31.84 8.01 2.84
CA TYR A 340 -31.80 6.56 2.54
C TYR A 340 -30.39 5.93 2.54
N GLY A 341 -29.40 6.56 3.19
CA GLY A 341 -28.02 6.12 3.11
C GLY A 341 -27.43 6.19 1.70
N GLY A 342 -28.01 7.01 0.82
CA GLY A 342 -27.64 7.11 -0.60
C GLY A 342 -27.96 5.86 -1.41
N PHE A 343 -28.66 4.87 -0.85
CA PHE A 343 -28.93 3.60 -1.52
C PHE A 343 -29.99 3.77 -2.62
N LEU A 344 -29.67 3.31 -3.83
CA LEU A 344 -30.60 3.30 -4.96
C LEU A 344 -31.35 1.97 -4.99
N ASP A 345 -32.48 1.91 -4.28
CA ASP A 345 -33.29 0.71 -4.14
C ASP A 345 -33.74 0.11 -5.47
N GLY A 346 -33.82 -1.22 -5.53
CA GLY A 346 -34.31 -1.94 -6.70
C GLY A 346 -33.40 -1.89 -7.93
N ILE A 347 -32.23 -1.25 -7.86
CA ILE A 347 -31.23 -1.29 -8.94
C ILE A 347 -30.30 -2.48 -8.72
N HIS A 348 -30.19 -3.33 -9.74
CA HIS A 348 -29.43 -4.59 -9.68
C HIS A 348 -28.39 -4.69 -10.78
N MET A 349 -27.27 -5.38 -10.50
CA MET A 349 -26.24 -5.66 -11.49
C MET A 349 -26.69 -6.78 -12.43
N TRP A 350 -26.74 -6.49 -13.73
CA TRP A 350 -27.12 -7.43 -14.80
C TRP A 350 -25.93 -7.89 -15.66
N SER A 351 -24.86 -7.09 -15.69
CA SER A 351 -23.61 -7.36 -16.39
C SER A 351 -22.45 -6.75 -15.59
N PRO A 352 -21.25 -7.37 -15.52
CA PRO A 352 -20.76 -8.52 -16.31
C PRO A 352 -21.39 -9.87 -15.97
N ASP A 353 -21.72 -10.08 -14.70
CA ASP A 353 -22.41 -11.27 -14.23
C ASP A 353 -23.67 -10.83 -13.47
N MET A 354 -24.78 -11.56 -13.63
CA MET A 354 -26.02 -11.20 -12.97
C MET A 354 -25.91 -11.40 -11.45
N ARG A 355 -25.91 -10.28 -10.70
CA ARG A 355 -25.80 -10.23 -9.22
C ARG A 355 -24.67 -11.10 -8.63
N SER A 356 -23.61 -11.33 -9.41
CA SER A 356 -22.53 -12.23 -9.07
C SER A 356 -21.18 -11.64 -9.48
N GLY A 357 -20.10 -12.25 -9.03
CA GLY A 357 -18.76 -11.85 -9.40
C GLY A 357 -18.20 -10.64 -8.63
N PRO A 358 -16.94 -10.27 -8.92
CA PRO A 358 -16.20 -9.22 -8.23
C PRO A 358 -16.34 -7.83 -8.87
N ALA A 359 -17.18 -7.68 -9.90
CA ALA A 359 -17.32 -6.44 -10.64
C ALA A 359 -17.81 -5.30 -9.73
N LYS A 360 -17.14 -4.14 -9.85
CA LYS A 360 -17.46 -2.93 -9.11
C LYS A 360 -17.38 -1.74 -10.06
N ILE A 361 -18.27 -0.78 -9.88
CA ILE A 361 -18.22 0.51 -10.56
C ILE A 361 -18.00 1.61 -9.54
N ILE A 362 -17.15 2.57 -9.91
CA ILE A 362 -16.95 3.83 -9.19
C ILE A 362 -16.69 4.92 -10.21
N GLY A 363 -17.37 6.05 -10.07
CA GLY A 363 -17.16 7.18 -10.98
C GLY A 363 -18.17 8.31 -10.76
N PRO A 364 -17.86 9.51 -11.28
CA PRO A 364 -18.79 10.63 -11.27
C PRO A 364 -20.00 10.36 -12.17
N ALA A 365 -21.16 10.83 -11.75
CA ALA A 365 -22.42 10.67 -12.46
C ALA A 365 -22.50 11.59 -13.68
N VAL A 366 -22.89 11.03 -14.82
CA VAL A 366 -23.44 11.74 -15.98
C VAL A 366 -24.93 11.45 -16.00
N THR A 367 -25.76 12.43 -15.70
CA THR A 367 -27.21 12.20 -15.56
C THR A 367 -27.94 12.38 -16.89
N VAL A 368 -28.93 11.54 -17.16
CA VAL A 368 -29.78 11.61 -18.35
C VAL A 368 -31.23 11.47 -17.94
N LYS A 369 -32.03 12.48 -18.27
CA LYS A 369 -33.48 12.48 -18.07
C LYS A 369 -34.17 11.95 -19.32
N MET A 370 -34.91 10.86 -19.18
CA MET A 370 -35.81 10.38 -20.22
C MET A 370 -37.22 10.92 -19.95
N VAL A 371 -37.96 11.18 -21.01
CA VAL A 371 -39.38 11.55 -21.00
C VAL A 371 -40.15 10.60 -21.92
N GLU A 372 -41.47 10.58 -21.80
CA GLU A 372 -42.32 9.83 -22.74
C GLU A 372 -42.11 10.34 -24.17
N ALA A 373 -42.20 9.44 -25.15
CA ALA A 373 -41.94 9.79 -26.55
C ALA A 373 -42.92 10.84 -27.10
N ASN A 374 -44.14 10.88 -26.57
CA ASN A 374 -45.22 11.81 -26.95
C ASN A 374 -45.11 13.21 -26.32
N ASP A 375 -44.23 13.40 -25.33
CA ASP A 375 -44.04 14.71 -24.70
C ASP A 375 -43.29 15.60 -25.69
N ALA A 376 -44.01 16.51 -26.36
CA ALA A 376 -43.45 17.46 -27.31
C ALA A 376 -42.90 18.73 -26.64
N THR A 377 -43.22 18.95 -25.37
CA THR A 377 -42.85 20.18 -24.63
C THR A 377 -41.45 20.10 -24.05
N ALA A 378 -41.00 18.89 -23.72
CA ALA A 378 -39.66 18.67 -23.20
C ALA A 378 -38.56 18.97 -24.25
N PRO A 379 -37.41 19.51 -23.86
CA PRO A 379 -36.31 19.78 -24.78
C PRO A 379 -35.77 18.49 -25.43
N LYS A 380 -35.02 18.64 -26.53
CA LYS A 380 -34.28 17.55 -27.18
C LYS A 380 -32.79 17.83 -27.06
N PRO A 381 -31.97 16.85 -26.64
CA PRO A 381 -30.53 17.04 -26.56
C PRO A 381 -29.93 17.19 -27.97
N ALA A 382 -28.86 18.00 -28.09
CA ALA A 382 -28.22 18.31 -29.37
C ALA A 382 -27.55 17.10 -30.05
N ARG A 383 -27.25 16.05 -29.30
CA ARG A 383 -26.69 14.78 -29.79
C ARG A 383 -27.30 13.60 -29.03
N HIS A 384 -27.09 12.40 -29.55
CA HIS A 384 -27.56 11.19 -28.88
C HIS A 384 -26.93 11.08 -27.47
N PHE A 385 -27.72 10.79 -26.45
CA PHE A 385 -27.27 10.82 -25.06
C PHE A 385 -26.15 9.80 -24.77
N ALA A 386 -26.10 8.68 -25.49
CA ALA A 386 -24.98 7.73 -25.40
C ALA A 386 -23.61 8.35 -25.75
N ASP A 387 -23.57 9.38 -26.62
CA ASP A 387 -22.35 10.14 -26.94
C ASP A 387 -21.97 11.17 -25.88
N CYS A 388 -22.85 11.41 -24.90
CA CYS A 388 -22.56 12.27 -23.76
C CYS A 388 -21.85 11.56 -22.62
N ASN A 389 -21.56 10.27 -22.76
CA ASN A 389 -20.66 9.57 -21.85
C ASN A 389 -19.29 10.26 -21.77
N ARG A 390 -18.63 10.08 -20.63
CA ARG A 390 -17.30 10.61 -20.35
C ARG A 390 -16.39 9.47 -19.87
N PRO A 391 -15.09 9.51 -20.17
CA PRO A 391 -14.14 8.53 -19.65
C PRO A 391 -14.22 8.42 -18.12
N ASN A 392 -14.16 7.20 -17.58
CA ASN A 392 -14.21 6.87 -16.15
C ASN A 392 -15.45 7.40 -15.40
N SER A 393 -16.51 7.80 -16.10
CA SER A 393 -17.76 8.29 -15.52
C SER A 393 -18.85 7.24 -15.63
N ILE A 394 -19.87 7.34 -14.79
CA ILE A 394 -21.02 6.43 -14.77
C ILE A 394 -22.24 7.18 -15.28
N MET A 395 -22.86 6.68 -16.33
CA MET A 395 -24.10 7.26 -16.83
C MET A 395 -25.28 6.79 -15.98
N TYR A 396 -25.98 7.73 -15.35
CA TYR A 396 -27.20 7.46 -14.62
C TYR A 396 -28.41 7.94 -15.43
N ILE A 397 -29.32 7.04 -15.76
CA ILE A 397 -30.48 7.31 -16.61
C ILE A 397 -31.74 7.16 -15.77
N GLN A 398 -32.55 8.22 -15.71
CA GLN A 398 -33.88 8.17 -15.13
C GLN A 398 -34.93 7.99 -16.20
N GLN A 399 -35.62 6.85 -16.16
CA GLN A 399 -36.76 6.56 -17.02
C GLN A 399 -38.07 6.98 -16.35
N PRO A 400 -39.10 7.45 -17.09
CA PRO A 400 -40.43 7.61 -16.53
C PRO A 400 -40.93 6.31 -15.89
N LYS A 401 -41.51 6.43 -14.70
CA LYS A 401 -42.00 5.27 -13.92
C LYS A 401 -43.17 4.60 -14.62
N GLY A 402 -43.30 3.29 -14.46
CA GLY A 402 -44.42 2.50 -15.02
C GLY A 402 -44.25 2.05 -16.47
N LEU A 403 -43.18 2.48 -17.16
CA LEU A 403 -42.91 2.05 -18.52
C LEU A 403 -42.37 0.62 -18.60
N TYR A 404 -42.77 -0.08 -19.67
CA TYR A 404 -42.38 -1.47 -19.89
C TYR A 404 -41.26 -1.67 -20.92
N SER A 405 -40.84 -0.61 -21.62
CA SER A 405 -39.75 -0.61 -22.59
C SER A 405 -38.37 -0.39 -21.95
N ALA A 406 -37.31 -0.89 -22.57
CA ALA A 406 -35.94 -0.55 -22.22
C ALA A 406 -35.50 0.81 -22.81
N CYS A 407 -34.74 1.58 -22.05
CA CYS A 407 -34.11 2.83 -22.52
C CYS A 407 -32.62 2.69 -22.84
N TRP A 408 -32.03 1.53 -22.57
CA TRP A 408 -30.63 1.22 -22.84
C TRP A 408 -30.46 -0.20 -23.37
N GLY A 409 -29.58 -0.38 -24.37
CA GLY A 409 -29.35 -1.65 -25.06
C GLY A 409 -27.92 -1.78 -25.58
N GLY A 410 -27.63 -2.86 -26.30
CA GLY A 410 -26.27 -3.30 -26.63
C GLY A 410 -25.44 -2.25 -27.37
N LEU A 411 -26.01 -1.63 -28.41
CA LEU A 411 -25.36 -0.55 -29.18
C LEU A 411 -24.90 0.63 -28.31
N MET A 412 -25.69 1.00 -27.30
CA MET A 412 -25.34 2.11 -26.41
C MET A 412 -24.20 1.71 -25.47
N SER A 413 -24.19 0.46 -24.99
CA SER A 413 -23.06 -0.10 -24.24
C SER A 413 -21.80 -0.17 -25.08
N THR A 414 -21.87 -0.61 -26.36
CA THR A 414 -20.74 -0.61 -27.29
C THR A 414 -20.12 0.78 -27.40
N ARG A 415 -20.96 1.80 -27.58
CA ARG A 415 -20.50 3.19 -27.66
C ARG A 415 -19.92 3.69 -26.34
N ALA A 416 -20.57 3.42 -25.21
CA ALA A 416 -20.10 3.83 -23.89
C ALA A 416 -18.74 3.18 -23.56
N LYS A 417 -18.55 1.90 -23.89
CA LYS A 417 -17.27 1.20 -23.72
C LYS A 417 -16.19 1.78 -24.61
N TYR A 418 -16.49 2.13 -25.85
CA TYR A 418 -15.53 2.81 -26.74
C TYR A 418 -15.06 4.16 -26.17
N ILE A 419 -15.98 4.93 -25.57
CA ILE A 419 -15.67 6.21 -24.91
C ILE A 419 -14.86 6.01 -23.61
N GLY A 420 -14.86 4.79 -23.04
CA GLY A 420 -14.19 4.48 -21.78
C GLY A 420 -15.03 4.82 -20.55
N ALA A 421 -16.36 4.80 -20.67
CA ALA A 421 -17.26 4.94 -19.52
C ALA A 421 -17.06 3.81 -18.50
N GLY A 422 -17.23 4.11 -17.22
CA GLY A 422 -17.08 3.14 -16.12
C GLY A 422 -18.27 2.17 -15.99
N GLY A 423 -19.43 2.52 -16.56
CA GLY A 423 -20.64 1.71 -16.53
C GLY A 423 -21.90 2.55 -16.75
N VAL A 424 -23.06 1.90 -16.70
CA VAL A 424 -24.37 2.56 -16.75
C VAL A 424 -25.26 2.07 -15.62
N ILE A 425 -26.07 2.99 -15.09
CA ILE A 425 -27.08 2.74 -14.06
C ILE A 425 -28.40 3.28 -14.58
N VAL A 426 -29.41 2.41 -14.68
CA VAL A 426 -30.71 2.75 -15.26
C VAL A 426 -31.79 2.60 -14.20
N ASP A 427 -32.35 3.72 -13.76
CA ASP A 427 -33.59 3.77 -12.98
C ASP A 427 -34.77 3.50 -13.92
N GLY A 428 -34.85 2.25 -14.38
CA GLY A 428 -35.68 1.83 -15.50
C GLY A 428 -35.26 0.45 -16.03
N ARG A 429 -35.56 0.17 -17.30
CA ARG A 429 -35.31 -1.14 -17.92
C ARG A 429 -34.18 -1.12 -18.95
N VAL A 430 -33.49 -2.25 -19.06
CA VAL A 430 -32.44 -2.53 -20.05
C VAL A 430 -32.79 -3.72 -20.94
N ARG A 431 -32.19 -3.79 -22.12
CA ARG A 431 -32.30 -4.94 -23.03
C ARG A 431 -30.93 -5.41 -23.50
N ASP A 432 -30.87 -6.49 -24.27
CA ASP A 432 -29.64 -7.02 -24.90
C ASP A 432 -28.58 -7.49 -23.88
N LEU A 433 -29.01 -8.20 -22.81
CA LEU A 433 -28.13 -8.65 -21.73
C LEU A 433 -26.92 -9.48 -22.20
N GLY A 434 -27.11 -10.36 -23.18
CA GLY A 434 -26.02 -11.18 -23.72
C GLY A 434 -24.88 -10.34 -24.28
N GLU A 435 -25.21 -9.28 -25.03
CA GLU A 435 -24.22 -8.37 -25.60
C GLU A 435 -23.43 -7.65 -24.48
N HIS A 436 -24.11 -7.15 -23.44
CA HIS A 436 -23.47 -6.48 -22.30
C HIS A 436 -22.48 -7.40 -21.57
N GLN A 437 -22.88 -8.66 -21.35
CA GLN A 437 -22.11 -9.66 -20.64
C GLN A 437 -20.89 -10.12 -21.46
N GLU A 438 -21.06 -10.34 -22.76
CA GLU A 438 -19.97 -10.67 -23.69
C GLU A 438 -18.89 -9.58 -23.69
N MET A 439 -19.31 -8.31 -23.74
CA MET A 439 -18.37 -7.19 -23.67
C MET A 439 -17.90 -6.87 -22.24
N LYS A 440 -18.41 -7.55 -21.22
CA LYS A 440 -18.15 -7.32 -19.79
C LYS A 440 -18.32 -5.86 -19.37
N PHE A 441 -19.29 -5.16 -19.98
CA PHE A 441 -19.56 -3.76 -19.64
C PHE A 441 -20.52 -3.71 -18.45
N PRO A 442 -20.20 -2.98 -17.37
CA PRO A 442 -21.06 -2.93 -16.20
C PRO A 442 -22.41 -2.26 -16.48
N VAL A 443 -23.50 -3.01 -16.26
CA VAL A 443 -24.87 -2.52 -16.45
C VAL A 443 -25.68 -2.82 -15.21
N PHE A 444 -26.23 -1.76 -14.62
CA PHE A 444 -27.12 -1.81 -13.48
C PHE A 444 -28.49 -1.27 -13.90
N ALA A 445 -29.56 -1.95 -13.52
CA ALA A 445 -30.90 -1.55 -13.89
C ALA A 445 -31.94 -2.08 -12.91
N ARG A 446 -33.14 -1.49 -12.91
CA ARG A 446 -34.26 -2.06 -12.16
C ARG A 446 -34.70 -3.40 -12.71
N GLU A 447 -35.01 -3.42 -14.00
CA GLU A 447 -35.57 -4.59 -14.67
C GLU A 447 -35.05 -4.73 -16.11
N THR A 448 -35.48 -5.79 -16.79
CA THR A 448 -35.18 -6.02 -18.20
C THR A 448 -36.43 -5.88 -19.07
N SER A 449 -36.23 -5.67 -20.37
CA SER A 449 -37.32 -5.69 -21.36
C SER A 449 -36.80 -6.16 -22.71
N ILE A 450 -37.66 -6.75 -23.52
CA ILE A 450 -37.38 -7.06 -24.93
C ILE A 450 -37.68 -5.86 -25.85
N LEU A 451 -38.48 -4.91 -25.38
CA LEU A 451 -38.94 -3.77 -26.16
C LEU A 451 -37.93 -2.62 -26.10
N GLY A 452 -37.62 -2.02 -27.25
CA GLY A 452 -36.74 -0.85 -27.34
C GLY A 452 -37.46 0.46 -27.01
N SER A 453 -36.70 1.55 -26.88
CA SER A 453 -37.21 2.86 -26.43
C SER A 453 -38.02 3.65 -27.46
N GLY A 454 -37.84 3.39 -28.76
CA GLY A 454 -38.20 4.33 -29.84
C GLY A 454 -39.64 4.86 -29.84
N SER A 455 -40.63 4.05 -29.45
CA SER A 455 -42.04 4.47 -29.39
C SER A 455 -42.51 4.87 -27.99
N PHE A 456 -41.66 4.71 -26.97
CA PHE A 456 -42.06 4.83 -25.55
C PHE A 456 -41.35 5.96 -24.83
N THR A 457 -40.05 6.15 -25.09
CA THR A 457 -39.23 7.15 -24.40
C THR A 457 -38.22 7.81 -25.32
N ARG A 458 -37.86 9.04 -24.98
CA ARG A 458 -36.76 9.79 -25.60
C ARG A 458 -35.95 10.52 -24.55
N ALA A 459 -34.67 10.77 -24.83
CA ALA A 459 -33.87 11.63 -23.98
C ALA A 459 -34.36 13.09 -24.09
N SER A 460 -34.40 13.78 -22.96
CA SER A 460 -34.81 15.18 -22.86
C SER A 460 -33.63 16.07 -22.47
N GLU A 461 -33.01 15.76 -21.34
CA GLU A 461 -31.98 16.58 -20.72
C GLU A 461 -30.80 15.72 -20.28
N ILE A 462 -29.61 16.31 -20.25
CA ILE A 462 -28.35 15.67 -19.89
C ILE A 462 -27.65 16.60 -18.90
N ASP A 463 -26.99 16.04 -17.90
CA ASP A 463 -26.33 16.78 -16.81
C ASP A 463 -27.29 17.70 -16.03
N VAL A 464 -28.48 17.17 -15.72
CA VAL A 464 -29.45 17.81 -14.82
C VAL A 464 -29.61 17.02 -13.53
N PRO A 465 -29.91 17.65 -12.38
CA PRO A 465 -30.27 16.93 -11.16
C PRO A 465 -31.50 16.02 -11.38
N LEU A 466 -31.41 14.77 -10.92
CA LEU A 466 -32.48 13.78 -11.04
C LEU A 466 -32.91 13.29 -9.66
N GLN A 467 -34.22 13.36 -9.38
CA GLN A 467 -34.79 12.94 -8.12
C GLN A 467 -35.13 11.45 -8.18
N PHE A 468 -34.43 10.61 -7.41
CA PHE A 468 -34.69 9.17 -7.38
C PHE A 468 -35.94 8.83 -6.55
N ASN A 469 -35.93 9.28 -5.29
CA ASN A 469 -37.02 9.06 -4.35
C ASN A 469 -37.03 10.15 -3.28
N ASN A 470 -38.18 10.80 -3.06
CA ASN A 470 -38.36 11.87 -2.07
C ASN A 470 -37.15 12.82 -2.03
N ASP A 471 -36.38 12.80 -0.95
CA ASP A 471 -35.25 13.72 -0.73
C ASP A 471 -33.92 13.22 -1.31
N LEU A 472 -33.88 12.06 -1.97
CA LEU A 472 -32.67 11.52 -2.60
C LEU A 472 -32.54 11.96 -4.05
N TRP A 473 -31.52 12.76 -4.29
CA TRP A 473 -31.16 13.30 -5.60
C TRP A 473 -29.82 12.75 -6.08
N ILE A 474 -29.69 12.62 -7.39
CA ILE A 474 -28.43 12.38 -8.09
C ILE A 474 -28.13 13.64 -8.90
N ASN A 475 -27.07 14.35 -8.51
CA ASN A 475 -26.58 15.49 -9.25
C ASN A 475 -25.48 15.05 -10.23
N PRO A 476 -25.30 15.78 -11.34
CA PRO A 476 -24.12 15.61 -12.18
C PRO A 476 -22.84 15.73 -11.35
N GLY A 477 -21.93 14.76 -11.48
CA GLY A 477 -20.69 14.72 -10.72
C GLY A 477 -20.78 14.04 -9.35
N ASP A 478 -21.96 13.65 -8.86
CA ASP A 478 -22.06 12.80 -7.67
C ASP A 478 -21.37 11.46 -7.90
N ILE A 479 -20.75 10.90 -6.87
CA ILE A 479 -19.98 9.67 -7.00
C ILE A 479 -20.92 8.47 -6.85
N LEU A 480 -21.08 7.72 -7.94
CA LEU A 480 -21.85 6.48 -7.94
C LEU A 480 -20.90 5.33 -7.66
N ILE A 481 -21.28 4.48 -6.71
CA ILE A 481 -20.51 3.29 -6.33
C ILE A 481 -21.46 2.11 -6.36
N GLY A 482 -21.13 1.09 -7.14
CA GLY A 482 -21.98 -0.09 -7.32
C GLY A 482 -21.20 -1.38 -7.23
N ASP A 483 -21.80 -2.37 -6.61
CA ASP A 483 -21.34 -3.75 -6.60
C ASP A 483 -22.52 -4.73 -6.72
N ARG A 484 -22.27 -6.03 -6.60
CA ARG A 484 -23.32 -7.06 -6.68
C ARG A 484 -24.50 -6.86 -5.71
N ASN A 485 -24.34 -6.12 -4.62
CA ASN A 485 -25.37 -5.89 -3.61
C ASN A 485 -26.28 -4.69 -3.98
N GLY A 486 -25.81 -3.79 -4.84
CA GLY A 486 -26.58 -2.64 -5.30
C GLY A 486 -25.71 -1.41 -5.55
N VAL A 487 -26.35 -0.25 -5.59
CA VAL A 487 -25.73 1.04 -5.92
C VAL A 487 -25.98 2.05 -4.80
N VAL A 488 -24.95 2.82 -4.48
CA VAL A 488 -25.06 4.00 -3.61
C VAL A 488 -24.58 5.26 -4.35
N VAL A 489 -25.24 6.38 -4.07
CA VAL A 489 -24.81 7.72 -4.48
C VAL A 489 -24.16 8.44 -3.30
N VAL A 490 -22.99 9.04 -3.54
CA VAL A 490 -22.23 9.78 -2.55
C VAL A 490 -21.95 11.19 -3.08
N PRO A 491 -22.46 12.25 -2.45
CA PRO A 491 -22.06 13.61 -2.78
C PRO A 491 -20.56 13.80 -2.57
N PRO A 492 -19.84 14.51 -3.47
CA PRO A 492 -18.40 14.74 -3.33
C PRO A 492 -18.02 15.41 -2.00
N SER A 493 -18.90 16.26 -1.46
CA SER A 493 -18.74 16.94 -0.18
C SER A 493 -18.72 15.99 1.03
N LEU A 494 -19.39 14.84 0.95
CA LEU A 494 -19.45 13.85 2.02
C LEU A 494 -18.37 12.77 1.91
N MET A 495 -17.66 12.70 0.78
CA MET A 495 -16.72 11.61 0.48
C MET A 495 -15.65 11.43 1.56
N GLU A 496 -15.10 12.52 2.08
CA GLU A 496 -14.06 12.44 3.12
C GLU A 496 -14.59 11.89 4.44
N ASN A 497 -15.77 12.34 4.85
CA ASN A 497 -16.45 11.84 6.05
C ASN A 497 -16.81 10.36 5.91
N VAL A 498 -17.30 9.96 4.72
CA VAL A 498 -17.62 8.58 4.39
C VAL A 498 -16.38 7.69 4.49
N ILE A 499 -15.24 8.12 3.93
CA ILE A 499 -13.99 7.36 3.98
C ILE A 499 -13.53 7.14 5.44
N ASN A 500 -13.59 8.18 6.26
CA ASN A 500 -13.15 8.11 7.65
C ASN A 500 -14.05 7.18 8.49
N LEU A 501 -15.36 7.32 8.38
CA LEU A 501 -16.32 6.49 9.12
C LEU A 501 -16.35 5.04 8.61
N CYS A 502 -16.15 4.81 7.31
CA CYS A 502 -16.01 3.46 6.77
C CYS A 502 -14.79 2.76 7.36
N GLN A 503 -13.68 3.47 7.55
CA GLN A 503 -12.47 2.93 8.17
C GLN A 503 -12.72 2.54 9.63
N GLU A 504 -13.38 3.39 10.41
CA GLU A 504 -13.73 3.11 11.80
C GLU A 504 -14.67 1.90 11.92
N ARG A 505 -15.72 1.85 11.09
CA ARG A 505 -16.66 0.73 11.04
C ARG A 505 -15.98 -0.57 10.61
N PHE A 506 -15.01 -0.47 9.68
CA PHE A 506 -14.17 -1.60 9.26
C PHE A 506 -13.55 -2.31 10.46
N GLU A 507 -12.87 -1.54 11.29
CA GLU A 507 -12.15 -2.03 12.46
C GLU A 507 -13.08 -2.59 13.54
N ILE A 508 -14.27 -1.99 13.72
CA ILE A 508 -15.25 -2.50 14.68
C ILE A 508 -15.79 -3.86 14.24
N ASP A 509 -16.21 -4.00 12.97
CA ASP A 509 -16.80 -5.28 12.55
C ASP A 509 -15.74 -6.38 12.48
N GLU A 510 -14.46 -6.09 12.19
CA GLU A 510 -13.40 -7.09 12.29
C GLU A 510 -13.30 -7.65 13.72
N LYS A 511 -13.34 -6.78 14.73
CA LYS A 511 -13.36 -7.21 16.14
C LYS A 511 -14.62 -8.00 16.47
N THR A 512 -15.77 -7.58 15.93
CA THR A 512 -17.03 -8.29 16.11
C THR A 512 -16.98 -9.67 15.46
N PHE A 513 -16.46 -9.81 14.24
CA PHE A 513 -16.29 -11.10 13.58
C PHE A 513 -15.34 -12.03 14.33
N ALA A 514 -14.24 -11.51 14.87
CA ALA A 514 -13.32 -12.30 15.67
C ALA A 514 -14.01 -12.84 16.94
N ALA A 515 -14.67 -11.96 17.70
CA ALA A 515 -15.42 -12.34 18.90
C ALA A 515 -16.51 -13.39 18.61
N LEU A 516 -17.28 -13.19 17.53
CA LEU A 516 -18.32 -14.15 17.12
C LEU A 516 -17.74 -15.51 16.71
N ARG A 517 -16.57 -15.54 16.05
CA ARG A 517 -15.87 -16.78 15.70
C ARG A 517 -15.30 -17.50 16.91
N ASP A 518 -14.93 -16.76 17.94
CA ASP A 518 -14.50 -17.28 19.23
C ASP A 518 -15.69 -17.72 20.12
N GLY A 519 -16.92 -17.62 19.60
CA GLY A 519 -18.14 -18.11 20.24
C GLY A 519 -18.82 -17.10 21.16
N GLU A 520 -18.40 -15.83 21.17
CA GLU A 520 -19.14 -14.78 21.89
C GLU A 520 -20.54 -14.58 21.29
N GLU A 521 -21.52 -14.32 22.15
CA GLU A 521 -22.87 -13.98 21.71
C GLU A 521 -22.93 -12.63 21.00
N MET A 522 -23.83 -12.49 20.03
CA MET A 522 -23.93 -11.30 19.19
C MET A 522 -24.32 -10.04 19.97
N GLY A 523 -25.29 -10.13 20.88
CA GLY A 523 -25.78 -8.97 21.64
C GLY A 523 -24.70 -8.34 22.52
N THR A 524 -23.98 -9.18 23.27
CA THR A 524 -22.90 -8.74 24.17
C THR A 524 -21.72 -8.16 23.40
N THR A 525 -21.35 -8.79 22.29
CA THR A 525 -20.28 -8.33 21.39
C THR A 525 -20.58 -6.95 20.80
N LEU A 526 -21.81 -6.73 20.31
CA LEU A 526 -22.20 -5.44 19.72
C LEU A 526 -22.21 -4.32 20.78
N ALA A 527 -22.77 -4.58 21.97
CA ALA A 527 -22.82 -3.60 23.07
C ALA A 527 -21.42 -3.17 23.55
N ARG A 528 -20.44 -4.08 23.46
CA ARG A 528 -19.04 -3.83 23.82
C ARG A 528 -18.29 -3.03 22.75
N LEU A 529 -18.53 -3.34 21.48
CA LEU A 529 -17.67 -2.89 20.37
C LEU A 529 -18.23 -1.75 19.51
N ARG A 530 -19.57 -1.57 19.44
CA ARG A 530 -20.24 -0.56 18.59
C ARG A 530 -20.75 0.66 19.36
N LYS A 531 -20.07 1.06 20.44
CA LYS A 531 -20.46 2.24 21.25
C LYS A 531 -20.42 3.54 20.46
#